data_AF-A0A7S2BAG0-F1
#
_entry.id   AF-A0A7S2BAG0-F1
#
_cell.length_a   1.000
_cell.length_b   1.000
_cell.length_c   1.000
_cell.angle_alpha   90.00
_cell.angle_beta   90.00
_cell.angle_gamma   90.00
#
_symmetry.space_group_name_H-M   'P 1'
#
loop_
_entity.id
_entity.type
_entity.pdbx_description
1 polymer ?
#
loop_
_entity_poly.entity_id
_entity_poly.type
_entity_poly.pdbx_seq_one_letter_code
_entity_poly.pdbx_strand_id
1 'polypeptide(L)'
;YDGARRPPCPAALARLDRGGHRAAQDAAMPTNGVKAASKDAPRIEVVVRHATNGLEMKVSLPGNAKFKHLKTAVARRLESDEILTRGQLINNVGGIYNAYKDNSRVGDVKEVLALCVDMEPPDDGPMEASLEDDDITDDEAAQATVSTAATASSKSVAFNRDTAVELQRDLLEGFRGREFQDHLAALEAKRASMPSEAHFVKQRQELFLTVQKVVLPKYGFEGSPPGVYKMMGAMGPFINDPEFVKLATDINRVIGLESPQETWAALSKSCRKVE
;
A
#
# COMPACT_ATOMS: atom_id res chain seq x y z
N TYR A 1 17.46 -55.19 -12.72
CA TYR A 1 18.22 -53.92 -12.70
C TYR A 1 17.56 -53.03 -11.67
N ASP A 2 17.65 -53.32 -10.38
CA ASP A 2 18.85 -53.52 -9.54
C ASP A 2 19.65 -52.23 -9.30
N GLY A 3 19.83 -51.91 -8.01
CA GLY A 3 20.75 -50.89 -7.47
C GLY A 3 20.30 -49.43 -7.59
N ALA A 4 20.35 -48.56 -6.57
CA ALA A 4 21.04 -48.68 -5.30
C ALA A 4 20.48 -47.65 -4.30
N ARG A 5 20.23 -48.11 -3.07
CA ARG A 5 20.17 -47.27 -1.86
C ARG A 5 21.59 -46.90 -1.45
N ARG A 6 21.81 -45.68 -0.96
CA ARG A 6 22.95 -45.32 -0.10
C ARG A 6 22.53 -44.32 1.00
N PRO A 7 23.30 -44.26 2.10
CA PRO A 7 22.80 -44.28 3.49
C PRO A 7 22.78 -42.92 4.21
N PRO A 8 22.23 -42.84 5.45
CA PRO A 8 22.29 -41.65 6.29
C PRO A 8 23.68 -41.44 6.93
N CYS A 9 24.15 -40.19 6.97
CA CYS A 9 25.32 -39.78 7.75
C CYS A 9 24.97 -39.57 9.23
N PRO A 10 25.84 -40.00 10.17
CA PRO A 10 25.63 -39.85 11.60
C PRO A 10 26.29 -38.59 12.20
N ALA A 11 25.74 -38.23 13.37
CA ALA A 11 26.13 -37.28 14.40
C ALA A 11 27.62 -36.85 14.50
N ALA A 12 27.81 -35.57 14.84
CA ALA A 12 28.99 -35.08 15.54
C ALA A 12 28.57 -34.18 16.73
N LEU A 13 28.82 -34.72 17.92
CA LEU A 13 28.85 -34.03 19.22
C LEU A 13 29.99 -33.00 19.26
N ALA A 14 29.71 -31.81 19.78
CA ALA A 14 30.74 -30.98 20.42
C ALA A 14 30.14 -30.27 21.65
N ARG A 15 30.39 -30.88 22.81
CA ARG A 15 30.38 -30.23 24.12
C ARG A 15 31.57 -29.27 24.19
N LEU A 16 31.33 -28.01 24.57
CA LEU A 16 32.34 -27.19 25.23
C LEU A 16 31.73 -26.66 26.53
N ASP A 17 32.29 -27.22 27.60
CA ASP A 17 32.15 -26.83 28.99
C ASP A 17 33.44 -26.10 29.41
N ARG A 18 33.37 -25.31 30.50
CA ARG A 18 34.31 -24.32 31.08
C ARG A 18 33.96 -22.88 30.72
N GLY A 19 33.62 -21.99 31.64
CA GLY A 19 33.92 -21.94 33.08
C GLY A 19 34.56 -20.58 33.37
N GLY A 20 33.99 -19.80 34.30
CA GLY A 20 34.53 -18.47 34.60
C GLY A 20 33.74 -17.69 35.63
N HIS A 21 33.96 -18.02 36.90
CA HIS A 21 33.64 -17.17 38.04
C HIS A 21 34.23 -15.77 37.88
N ARG A 22 33.43 -14.73 38.11
CA ARG A 22 33.91 -13.54 38.81
C ARG A 22 32.79 -12.89 39.61
N ALA A 23 33.00 -12.92 40.92
CA ALA A 23 32.25 -12.21 41.93
C ALA A 23 32.69 -10.74 42.01
N ALA A 24 31.82 -9.94 42.65
CA ALA A 24 32.00 -8.55 43.08
C ALA A 24 31.82 -7.52 41.93
N GLN A 25 30.99 -6.50 42.03
CA GLN A 25 30.73 -5.62 43.17
C GLN A 25 29.35 -4.95 43.07
N ASP A 26 28.67 -4.89 44.20
CA ASP A 26 27.52 -4.03 44.48
C ASP A 26 27.86 -2.56 44.20
N ALA A 27 27.13 -1.98 43.25
CA ALA A 27 26.91 -0.54 43.16
C ALA A 27 25.43 -0.33 42.86
N ALA A 28 24.64 -0.21 43.92
CA ALA A 28 23.24 0.16 43.87
C ALA A 28 23.10 1.52 43.18
N MET A 29 22.76 1.50 41.89
CA MET A 29 22.24 2.67 41.20
C MET A 29 20.81 2.92 41.67
N PRO A 30 20.40 4.18 41.90
CA PRO A 30 19.02 4.49 42.22
C PRO A 30 18.15 4.05 41.05
N THR A 31 17.40 2.97 41.25
CA THR A 31 16.31 2.56 40.36
C THR A 31 15.31 3.69 40.36
N ASN A 32 15.41 4.56 39.35
CA ASN A 32 14.46 5.61 39.07
C ASN A 32 13.13 4.90 38.85
N GLY A 33 12.25 4.94 39.85
CA GLY A 33 11.00 4.20 39.86
C GLY A 33 10.17 4.60 38.66
N VAL A 34 10.23 3.80 37.59
CA VAL A 34 9.33 3.88 36.45
C VAL A 34 7.96 3.55 37.02
N LYS A 35 7.25 4.62 37.37
CA LYS A 35 5.90 4.63 37.89
C LYS A 35 5.07 3.79 36.92
N ALA A 36 4.62 2.61 37.36
CA ALA A 36 3.82 1.69 36.56
C ALA A 36 2.69 2.47 35.90
N ALA A 37 2.79 2.66 34.58
CA ALA A 37 1.78 3.35 33.80
C ALA A 37 0.46 2.58 33.97
N SER A 38 -0.57 3.27 34.42
CA SER A 38 -1.90 2.70 34.63
C SER A 38 -2.41 2.10 33.32
N LYS A 39 -2.79 0.82 33.36
CA LYS A 39 -3.22 -0.04 32.23
C LYS A 39 -4.51 0.39 31.52
N ASP A 40 -5.01 1.60 31.79
CA ASP A 40 -6.28 2.13 31.31
C ASP A 40 -6.07 3.33 30.36
N ALA A 41 -5.03 3.29 29.53
CA ALA A 41 -4.89 4.29 28.48
C ALA A 41 -6.07 4.16 27.49
N PRO A 42 -6.69 5.27 27.04
CA PRO A 42 -7.80 5.22 26.10
C PRO A 42 -7.34 4.57 24.79
N ARG A 43 -8.06 3.53 24.36
CA ARG A 43 -7.84 2.87 23.06
C ARG A 43 -8.70 3.51 21.99
N ILE A 44 -8.17 3.54 20.77
CA ILE A 44 -8.88 3.96 19.56
C ILE A 44 -9.10 2.76 18.66
N GLU A 45 -10.26 2.70 18.02
CA GLU A 45 -10.62 1.70 17.04
C GLU A 45 -10.73 2.35 15.66
N VAL A 46 -10.06 1.77 14.68
CA VAL A 46 -10.03 2.26 13.30
C VAL A 46 -10.36 1.10 12.36
N VAL A 47 -11.28 1.32 11.43
CA VAL A 47 -11.54 0.39 10.33
C VAL A 47 -10.61 0.74 9.17
N VAL A 48 -9.77 -0.20 8.78
CA VAL A 48 -8.94 -0.12 7.57
C VAL A 48 -9.69 -0.84 6.47
N ARG A 49 -10.19 -0.10 5.47
CA ARG A 49 -10.88 -0.67 4.31
C ARG A 49 -9.97 -0.65 3.10
N HIS A 50 -9.83 -1.76 2.40
CA HIS A 50 -9.11 -1.80 1.13
C HIS A 50 -9.89 -1.02 0.06
N ALA A 51 -9.25 -0.10 -0.65
CA ALA A 51 -9.97 0.86 -1.50
C ALA A 51 -10.67 0.23 -2.72
N THR A 52 -10.19 -0.91 -3.23
CA THR A 52 -10.75 -1.54 -4.46
C THR A 52 -11.66 -2.74 -4.20
N ASN A 53 -11.28 -3.68 -3.34
CA ASN A 53 -12.07 -4.90 -3.06
C ASN A 53 -13.04 -4.74 -1.87
N GLY A 54 -12.94 -3.64 -1.10
CA GLY A 54 -13.83 -3.35 0.01
C GLY A 54 -13.65 -4.21 1.26
N LEU A 55 -12.60 -5.05 1.33
CA LEU A 55 -12.26 -5.80 2.54
C LEU A 55 -11.99 -4.85 3.71
N GLU A 56 -12.47 -5.19 4.90
CA GLU A 56 -12.39 -4.35 6.09
C GLU A 56 -11.67 -5.09 7.23
N MET A 57 -10.65 -4.43 7.80
CA MET A 57 -9.94 -4.88 9.00
C MET A 57 -10.17 -3.91 10.15
N LYS A 58 -10.56 -4.41 11.32
CA LYS A 58 -10.65 -3.58 12.53
C LYS A 58 -9.31 -3.56 13.24
N VAL A 59 -8.81 -2.37 13.56
CA VAL A 59 -7.53 -2.19 14.24
C VAL A 59 -7.72 -1.42 15.55
N SER A 60 -7.29 -2.01 16.66
CA SER A 60 -7.31 -1.38 17.99
C SER A 60 -5.92 -0.90 18.39
N LEU A 61 -5.77 0.39 18.61
CA LEU A 61 -4.49 1.05 18.92
C LEU A 61 -4.58 1.87 20.21
N PRO A 62 -3.45 2.17 20.88
CA PRO A 62 -3.37 3.20 21.91
C PRO A 62 -3.77 4.59 21.41
N GLY A 63 -4.36 5.44 22.26
CA GLY A 63 -4.87 6.76 21.87
C GLY A 63 -3.80 7.78 21.43
N ASN A 64 -2.53 7.54 21.74
CA ASN A 64 -1.39 8.34 21.25
C ASN A 64 -0.78 7.79 19.94
N ALA A 65 -1.37 6.74 19.34
CA ALA A 65 -0.83 6.11 18.15
C ALA A 65 -0.79 7.05 16.92
N LYS A 66 0.19 6.78 16.05
CA LYS A 66 0.41 7.46 14.76
C LYS A 66 0.03 6.52 13.62
N PHE A 67 -0.16 7.06 12.42
CA PHE A 67 -0.50 6.25 11.23
C PHE A 67 0.56 5.19 10.89
N LYS A 68 1.84 5.42 11.22
CA LYS A 68 2.87 4.38 11.10
C LYS A 68 2.54 3.15 11.95
N HIS A 69 2.05 3.32 13.18
CA HIS A 69 1.67 2.21 14.05
C HIS A 69 0.44 1.48 13.49
N LEU A 70 -0.51 2.22 12.90
CA LEU A 70 -1.64 1.60 12.19
C LEU A 70 -1.15 0.72 11.04
N LYS A 71 -0.21 1.19 10.22
CA LYS A 71 0.42 0.36 9.18
C LYS A 71 1.14 -0.85 9.77
N THR A 72 1.90 -0.69 10.85
CA THR A 72 2.60 -1.79 11.52
C THR A 72 1.63 -2.86 12.04
N ALA A 73 0.50 -2.46 12.63
CA ALA A 73 -0.54 -3.38 13.09
C ALA A 73 -1.10 -4.21 11.93
N VAL A 74 -1.41 -3.54 10.82
CA VAL A 74 -1.93 -4.19 9.60
C VAL A 74 -0.87 -5.11 9.00
N ALA A 75 0.39 -4.66 8.89
CA ALA A 75 1.50 -5.48 8.38
C ALA A 75 1.69 -6.76 9.20
N ARG A 76 1.63 -6.65 10.53
CA ARG A 76 1.74 -7.78 11.46
C ARG A 76 0.59 -8.77 11.25
N ARG A 77 -0.64 -8.29 11.08
CA ARG A 77 -1.82 -9.16 10.87
C ARG A 77 -1.81 -9.88 9.52
N LEU A 78 -1.29 -9.21 8.49
CA LEU A 78 -1.20 -9.75 7.12
C LEU A 78 0.09 -10.54 6.87
N GLU A 79 1.00 -10.60 7.85
CA GLU A 79 2.35 -11.17 7.69
C GLU A 79 3.09 -10.58 6.46
N SER A 80 2.89 -9.28 6.20
CA SER A 80 3.36 -8.61 4.99
C SER A 80 3.76 -7.16 5.23
N ASP A 81 4.99 -6.80 4.86
CA ASP A 81 5.50 -5.43 4.91
C ASP A 81 5.05 -4.56 3.72
N GLU A 82 4.15 -5.06 2.86
CA GLU A 82 3.69 -4.33 1.67
C GLU A 82 3.04 -3.00 2.06
N ILE A 83 2.26 -2.96 3.14
CA ILE A 83 1.64 -1.70 3.60
C ILE A 83 2.65 -0.68 4.12
N LEU A 84 3.80 -1.13 4.63
CA LEU A 84 4.87 -0.26 5.12
C LEU A 84 5.70 0.31 3.97
N THR A 85 5.96 -0.51 2.95
CA THR A 85 6.87 -0.16 1.84
C THR A 85 6.17 0.51 0.65
N ARG A 86 4.95 0.05 0.30
CA ARG A 86 4.18 0.51 -0.87
C ARG A 86 2.81 1.06 -0.49
N GLY A 87 2.28 0.63 0.64
CA GLY A 87 0.93 0.98 1.06
C GLY A 87 0.79 2.45 1.44
N GLN A 88 -0.34 3.03 1.04
CA GLN A 88 -0.74 4.36 1.48
C GLN A 88 -2.06 4.27 2.23
N LEU A 89 -2.09 4.81 3.44
CA LEU A 89 -3.34 5.12 4.13
C LEU A 89 -3.81 6.49 3.64
N ILE A 90 -5.02 6.53 3.10
CA ILE A 90 -5.64 7.73 2.57
C ILE A 90 -7.00 7.94 3.24
N ASN A 91 -7.37 9.21 3.41
CA ASN A 91 -8.77 9.58 3.56
C ASN A 91 -9.34 9.98 2.21
N ASN A 92 -10.66 9.96 2.14
CA ASN A 92 -11.39 10.54 1.03
C ASN A 92 -12.28 11.65 1.58
N VAL A 93 -11.94 12.90 1.27
CA VAL A 93 -12.73 14.07 1.66
C VAL A 93 -13.19 14.75 0.38
N GLY A 94 -14.48 14.62 0.06
CA GLY A 94 -15.12 15.31 -1.06
C GLY A 94 -14.46 15.08 -2.43
N GLY A 95 -14.05 13.86 -2.79
CA GLY A 95 -13.37 13.62 -4.08
C GLY A 95 -11.88 13.46 -3.97
N ILE A 96 -11.32 13.99 -2.91
CA ILE A 96 -9.89 14.25 -2.83
C ILE A 96 -9.30 13.24 -1.87
N TYR A 97 -8.47 12.38 -2.43
CA TYR A 97 -7.68 11.45 -1.65
C TYR A 97 -6.50 12.18 -1.01
N ASN A 98 -6.51 12.28 0.32
CA ASN A 98 -5.38 12.82 1.06
C ASN A 98 -4.67 11.69 1.78
N ALA A 99 -3.39 11.51 1.46
CA ALA A 99 -2.53 10.58 2.16
C ALA A 99 -2.28 11.04 3.59
N TYR A 100 -2.52 10.15 4.55
CA TYR A 100 -2.07 10.35 5.92
C TYR A 100 -0.55 10.24 5.98
N LYS A 101 0.08 11.14 6.73
CA LYS A 101 1.51 11.08 7.01
C LYS A 101 1.74 10.08 8.13
N ASP A 102 2.75 9.24 7.98
CA ASP A 102 3.11 8.20 8.93
C ASP A 102 3.33 8.73 10.37
N ASN A 103 3.88 9.94 10.50
CA ASN A 103 4.14 10.60 11.78
C ASN A 103 2.94 11.36 12.38
N SER A 104 1.83 11.51 11.65
CA SER A 104 0.62 12.16 12.16
C SER A 104 -0.10 11.23 13.15
N ARG A 105 -0.68 11.82 14.20
CA ARG A 105 -1.54 11.10 15.14
C ARG A 105 -2.81 10.64 14.45
N VAL A 106 -3.29 9.45 14.83
CA VAL A 106 -4.57 8.92 14.33
C VAL A 106 -5.73 9.75 14.88
N GLY A 107 -5.70 10.09 16.17
CA GLY A 107 -6.73 10.94 16.79
C GLY A 107 -8.11 10.30 16.74
N ASP A 108 -9.11 11.07 16.28
CA ASP A 108 -10.51 10.64 16.21
C ASP A 108 -10.89 9.91 14.92
N VAL A 109 -9.92 9.58 14.06
CA VAL A 109 -10.17 8.91 12.78
C VAL A 109 -10.74 7.51 13.02
N LYS A 110 -11.93 7.24 12.47
CA LYS A 110 -12.65 5.96 12.61
C LYS A 110 -12.47 5.03 11.43
N GLU A 111 -12.18 5.56 10.25
CA GLU A 111 -12.04 4.78 9.03
C GLU A 111 -10.92 5.35 8.17
N VAL A 112 -10.14 4.47 7.55
CA VAL A 112 -9.13 4.81 6.55
C VAL A 112 -9.23 3.87 5.36
N LEU A 113 -8.87 4.37 4.18
CA LEU A 113 -8.73 3.53 3.00
C LEU A 113 -7.25 3.13 2.84
N ALA A 114 -7.00 1.84 2.62
CA ALA A 114 -5.67 1.33 2.31
C ALA A 114 -5.54 1.11 0.80
N LEU A 115 -4.48 1.68 0.22
CA LEU A 115 -4.10 1.51 -1.18
C LEU A 115 -2.85 0.65 -1.29
N CYS A 116 -2.81 -0.19 -2.33
CA CYS A 116 -1.63 -0.96 -2.73
C CYS A 116 -1.12 -1.90 -1.64
N VAL A 117 -2.05 -2.55 -0.94
CA VAL A 117 -1.76 -3.60 0.04
C VAL A 117 -2.64 -4.78 -0.28
N ASP A 118 -2.09 -5.99 -0.33
CA ASP A 118 -2.92 -7.18 -0.33
C ASP A 118 -3.48 -7.40 1.08
N MET A 119 -4.81 -7.25 1.23
CA MET A 119 -5.49 -7.48 2.52
C MET A 119 -6.07 -8.90 2.63
N GLU A 120 -5.69 -9.83 1.76
CA GLU A 120 -6.11 -11.24 1.91
C GLU A 120 -5.48 -11.82 3.19
N PRO A 121 -6.28 -12.27 4.18
CA PRO A 121 -5.74 -12.79 5.43
C PRO A 121 -5.06 -14.15 5.18
N PRO A 122 -3.98 -14.49 5.92
CA PRO A 122 -3.32 -15.78 5.79
C PRO A 122 -4.19 -16.95 6.27
N ASP A 123 -5.25 -16.66 7.05
CA ASP A 123 -6.19 -17.62 7.62
C ASP A 123 -7.64 -17.14 7.54
N ASP A 124 -8.61 -18.05 7.71
CA ASP A 124 -10.05 -17.73 7.83
C ASP A 124 -10.41 -17.05 9.18
N GLY A 125 -9.42 -16.52 9.90
CA GLY A 125 -9.60 -15.90 11.20
C GLY A 125 -10.29 -14.54 11.13
N PRO A 126 -10.77 -14.01 12.26
CA PRO A 126 -11.32 -12.66 12.31
C PRO A 126 -10.29 -11.64 11.82
N MET A 127 -10.76 -10.67 11.02
CA MET A 127 -9.93 -9.62 10.43
C MET A 127 -9.71 -8.48 11.44
N GLU A 128 -9.04 -8.81 12.54
CA GLU A 128 -8.76 -7.90 13.64
C GLU A 128 -7.25 -7.84 13.91
N ALA A 129 -6.75 -6.63 14.18
CA ALA A 129 -5.38 -6.38 14.57
C ALA A 129 -5.33 -5.49 15.81
N SER A 130 -4.37 -5.71 16.68
CA SER A 130 -4.14 -4.87 17.86
C SER A 130 -2.66 -4.62 18.07
N LEU A 131 -2.33 -3.40 18.50
CA LEU A 131 -1.02 -3.10 19.07
C LEU A 131 -1.16 -2.77 20.55
N GLU A 132 -0.17 -3.20 21.33
CA GLU A 132 -0.06 -2.87 22.74
C GLU A 132 0.79 -1.61 22.93
N ASP A 133 0.74 -1.01 24.12
CA ASP A 133 1.51 0.21 24.44
C ASP A 133 3.02 -0.04 24.32
N ASP A 134 3.48 -1.25 24.64
CA ASP A 134 4.88 -1.64 24.59
C ASP A 134 5.43 -1.75 23.15
N ASP A 135 4.55 -1.91 22.15
CA ASP A 135 4.93 -1.90 20.74
C ASP A 135 5.16 -0.47 20.19
N ILE A 136 4.74 0.58 20.93
CA ILE A 136 4.92 1.99 20.55
C ILE A 136 6.18 2.53 21.22
N THR A 137 7.35 2.27 20.64
CA THR A 137 8.58 2.92 21.07
C THR A 137 8.69 4.31 20.42
N ASP A 138 8.68 5.35 21.25
CA ASP A 138 8.85 6.75 20.81
C ASP A 138 10.29 7.09 20.39
N ASP A 139 11.19 6.10 20.34
CA ASP A 139 12.63 6.26 20.06
C ASP A 139 12.95 6.71 18.62
N GLU A 140 11.95 6.89 17.77
CA GLU A 140 12.12 7.40 16.40
C GLU A 140 12.18 8.95 16.31
N ALA A 141 12.30 9.66 17.45
CA ALA A 141 12.44 11.12 17.47
C ALA A 141 13.80 11.62 16.92
N ALA A 142 14.77 10.73 16.61
CA ALA A 142 16.14 11.13 16.27
C ALA A 142 16.64 10.77 14.85
N GLN A 143 15.88 10.06 14.00
CA GLN A 143 16.38 9.60 12.69
C GLN A 143 15.66 10.15 11.44
N ALA A 144 14.72 11.10 11.59
CA ALA A 144 13.91 11.60 10.47
C ALA A 144 14.55 12.72 9.60
N THR A 145 15.88 12.80 9.47
CA THR A 145 16.55 13.96 8.82
C THR A 145 17.25 13.70 7.47
N VAL A 146 17.20 12.51 6.85
CA VAL A 146 18.05 12.24 5.65
C VAL A 146 17.33 11.68 4.40
N SER A 147 16.03 11.88 4.22
CA SER A 147 15.39 11.46 2.94
C SER A 147 14.25 12.37 2.49
N THR A 148 14.59 13.61 2.14
CA THR A 148 13.77 14.47 1.27
C THR A 148 14.68 15.52 0.62
N ALA A 149 15.41 15.15 -0.42
CA ALA A 149 16.18 16.11 -1.21
C ALA A 149 16.20 15.71 -2.68
N ALA A 150 15.07 15.93 -3.38
CA ALA A 150 15.01 16.33 -4.79
C ALA A 150 13.54 16.51 -5.24
N THR A 151 12.74 17.30 -4.50
CA THR A 151 11.44 17.72 -5.02
C THR A 151 11.66 18.99 -5.83
N ALA A 152 11.84 18.83 -7.14
CA ALA A 152 11.83 19.93 -8.07
C ALA A 152 10.52 20.71 -7.89
N SER A 153 10.63 22.03 -7.70
CA SER A 153 9.51 22.96 -7.63
C SER A 153 8.87 23.08 -9.01
N SER A 154 8.11 22.06 -9.41
CA SER A 154 7.28 22.11 -10.61
C SER A 154 6.12 23.04 -10.30
N LYS A 155 6.08 24.20 -10.97
CA LYS A 155 4.88 25.05 -11.03
C LYS A 155 3.69 24.15 -11.34
N SER A 156 2.74 24.05 -10.43
CA SER A 156 1.54 23.24 -10.62
C SER A 156 0.72 23.86 -11.74
N VAL A 157 0.91 23.36 -12.97
CA VAL A 157 0.05 23.71 -14.09
C VAL A 157 -1.35 23.24 -13.72
N ALA A 158 -2.33 24.15 -13.73
CA ALA A 158 -3.71 23.81 -13.43
C ALA A 158 -4.17 22.71 -14.41
N PHE A 159 -4.58 21.56 -13.86
CA PHE A 159 -5.01 20.42 -14.65
C PHE A 159 -6.37 20.74 -15.30
N ASN A 160 -6.35 21.01 -16.61
CA ASN A 160 -7.51 21.45 -17.38
C ASN A 160 -7.95 20.38 -18.39
N ARG A 161 -9.02 20.68 -19.15
CA ARG A 161 -9.61 19.76 -20.14
C ARG A 161 -8.58 19.27 -21.15
N ASP A 162 -7.82 20.17 -21.76
CA ASP A 162 -6.90 19.84 -22.85
C ASP A 162 -5.75 18.98 -22.32
N THR A 163 -5.23 19.30 -21.14
CA THR A 163 -4.22 18.48 -20.44
C THR A 163 -4.76 17.07 -20.14
N ALA A 164 -6.02 16.93 -19.74
CA ALA A 164 -6.62 15.62 -19.47
C ALA A 164 -6.76 14.77 -20.76
N VAL A 165 -7.12 15.40 -21.89
CA VAL A 165 -7.22 14.74 -23.19
C VAL A 165 -5.84 14.32 -23.72
N GLU A 166 -4.84 15.20 -23.63
CA GLU A 166 -3.45 14.88 -24.01
C GLU A 166 -2.90 13.71 -23.19
N LEU A 167 -3.13 13.72 -21.88
CA LEU A 167 -2.73 12.62 -21.00
C LEU A 167 -3.37 11.29 -21.45
N GLN A 168 -4.67 11.27 -21.74
CA GLN A 168 -5.35 10.07 -22.24
C GLN A 168 -4.79 9.62 -23.60
N ARG A 169 -4.38 10.53 -24.49
CA ARG A 169 -3.73 10.18 -25.76
C ARG A 169 -2.37 9.50 -25.53
N ASP A 170 -1.54 10.08 -24.67
CA ASP A 170 -0.22 9.51 -24.35
C ASP A 170 -0.34 8.12 -23.71
N LEU A 171 -1.33 7.92 -22.82
CA LEU A 171 -1.63 6.61 -22.25
C LEU A 171 -2.07 5.62 -23.34
N LEU A 172 -2.99 6.03 -24.22
CA LEU A 172 -3.45 5.19 -25.33
C LEU A 172 -2.29 4.79 -26.26
N GLU A 173 -1.41 5.72 -26.60
CA GLU A 173 -0.21 5.43 -27.41
C GLU A 173 0.70 4.42 -26.70
N GLY A 174 1.02 4.65 -25.43
CA GLY A 174 1.85 3.73 -24.65
C GLY A 174 1.25 2.33 -24.55
N PHE A 175 -0.06 2.23 -24.32
CA PHE A 175 -0.76 0.95 -24.27
C PHE A 175 -0.89 0.27 -25.64
N ARG A 176 -0.86 1.01 -26.75
CA ARG A 176 -0.80 0.45 -28.11
C ARG A 176 0.59 -0.05 -28.50
N GLY A 177 1.62 0.27 -27.73
CA GLY A 177 2.99 -0.17 -27.99
C GLY A 177 3.09 -1.69 -28.11
N ARG A 178 3.84 -2.17 -29.11
CA ARG A 178 4.01 -3.62 -29.37
C ARG A 178 4.52 -4.37 -28.14
N GLU A 179 5.56 -3.84 -27.50
CA GLU A 179 6.15 -4.45 -26.30
C GLU A 179 5.12 -4.62 -25.17
N PHE A 180 4.31 -3.60 -24.92
CA PHE A 180 3.26 -3.67 -23.90
C PHE A 180 2.20 -4.72 -24.27
N GLN A 181 1.75 -4.74 -25.53
CA GLN A 181 0.74 -5.68 -26.01
C GLN A 181 1.24 -7.13 -26.00
N ASP A 182 2.51 -7.37 -26.34
CA ASP A 182 3.14 -8.69 -26.25
C ASP A 182 3.19 -9.18 -24.80
N HIS A 183 3.55 -8.30 -23.85
CA HIS A 183 3.53 -8.62 -22.42
C HIS A 183 2.11 -8.84 -21.88
N LEU A 184 1.13 -8.05 -22.32
CA LEU A 184 -0.27 -8.22 -21.92
C LEU A 184 -0.82 -9.55 -22.44
N ALA A 185 -0.56 -9.90 -23.70
CA ALA A 185 -0.97 -11.18 -24.27
C ALA A 185 -0.30 -12.37 -23.55
N ALA A 186 0.99 -12.27 -23.23
CA ALA A 186 1.70 -13.28 -22.47
C ALA A 186 1.17 -13.42 -21.04
N LEU A 187 0.73 -12.33 -20.41
CA LEU A 187 0.11 -12.32 -19.09
C LEU A 187 -1.28 -12.99 -19.12
N GLU A 188 -2.12 -12.64 -20.09
CA GLU A 188 -3.45 -13.25 -20.29
C GLU A 188 -3.35 -14.76 -20.55
N ALA A 189 -2.38 -15.20 -21.37
CA ALA A 189 -2.15 -16.62 -21.62
C ALA A 189 -1.81 -17.42 -20.35
N LYS A 190 -1.24 -16.77 -19.33
CA LYS A 190 -0.88 -17.38 -18.04
C LYS A 190 -2.03 -17.37 -17.03
N ARG A 191 -3.14 -16.67 -17.30
CA ARG A 191 -4.22 -16.45 -16.33
C ARG A 191 -4.76 -17.75 -15.73
N ALA A 192 -5.01 -18.75 -16.55
CA ALA A 192 -5.53 -20.06 -16.10
C ALA A 192 -4.54 -20.86 -15.22
N SER A 193 -3.25 -20.49 -15.25
CA SER A 193 -2.18 -21.13 -14.46
C SER A 193 -1.81 -20.36 -13.19
N MET A 194 -2.45 -19.21 -12.94
CA MET A 194 -2.15 -18.40 -11.75
C MET A 194 -2.85 -18.96 -10.50
N PRO A 195 -2.27 -18.78 -9.30
CA PRO A 195 -2.86 -19.27 -8.06
C PRO A 195 -4.23 -18.68 -7.75
N SER A 196 -4.44 -17.40 -8.09
CA SER A 196 -5.69 -16.68 -7.84
C SER A 196 -5.91 -15.57 -8.88
N GLU A 197 -7.15 -15.12 -9.01
CA GLU A 197 -7.50 -13.95 -9.81
C GLU A 197 -6.85 -12.66 -9.26
N ALA A 198 -6.68 -12.57 -7.93
CA ALA A 198 -5.98 -11.44 -7.30
C ALA A 198 -4.52 -11.33 -7.77
N HIS A 199 -3.82 -12.45 -7.88
CA HIS A 199 -2.45 -12.49 -8.43
C HIS A 199 -2.39 -12.00 -9.88
N PHE A 200 -3.38 -12.37 -10.70
CA PHE A 200 -3.49 -11.89 -12.09
C PHE A 200 -3.73 -10.39 -12.15
N VAL A 201 -4.70 -9.89 -11.37
CA VAL A 201 -5.01 -8.46 -11.28
C VAL A 201 -3.79 -7.66 -10.83
N LYS A 202 -3.02 -8.15 -9.84
CA LYS A 202 -1.79 -7.53 -9.36
C LYS A 202 -0.74 -7.41 -10.47
N GLN A 203 -0.41 -8.50 -11.16
CA GLN A 203 0.55 -8.47 -12.26
C GLN A 203 0.10 -7.56 -13.41
N ARG A 204 -1.21 -7.52 -13.69
CA ARG A 204 -1.79 -6.65 -14.72
C ARG A 204 -1.65 -5.18 -14.35
N GLN A 205 -1.92 -4.82 -13.09
CA GLN A 205 -1.69 -3.46 -12.59
C GLN A 205 -0.21 -3.06 -12.67
N GLU A 206 0.70 -3.97 -12.32
CA GLU A 206 2.15 -3.73 -12.43
C GLU A 206 2.58 -3.51 -13.89
N LEU A 207 2.00 -4.27 -14.83
CA LEU A 207 2.21 -4.06 -16.26
C LEU A 207 1.68 -2.69 -16.70
N PHE A 208 0.49 -2.26 -16.25
CA PHE A 208 -0.05 -0.94 -16.59
C PHE A 208 0.84 0.20 -16.09
N LEU A 209 1.41 0.03 -14.90
CA LEU A 209 2.35 0.99 -14.33
C LEU A 209 3.63 1.16 -15.15
N THR A 210 4.00 0.20 -16.01
CA THR A 210 5.17 0.37 -16.90
C THR A 210 4.99 1.52 -17.90
N VAL A 211 3.76 1.73 -18.38
CA VAL A 211 3.39 2.86 -19.26
C VAL A 211 3.14 4.10 -18.41
N GLN A 212 2.33 3.98 -17.34
CA GLN A 212 1.95 5.11 -16.51
C GLN A 212 3.15 5.79 -15.84
N LYS A 213 4.20 5.04 -15.43
CA LYS A 213 5.40 5.63 -14.84
C LYS A 213 6.17 6.58 -15.76
N VAL A 214 6.01 6.43 -17.08
CA VAL A 214 6.63 7.28 -18.10
C VAL A 214 5.72 8.44 -18.46
N VAL A 215 4.41 8.20 -18.53
CA VAL A 215 3.42 9.21 -18.95
C VAL A 215 3.07 10.17 -17.82
N LEU A 216 2.73 9.67 -16.63
CA LEU A 216 2.21 10.48 -15.52
C LEU A 216 3.13 11.65 -15.10
N PRO A 217 4.46 11.50 -15.01
CA PRO A 217 5.35 12.60 -14.65
C PRO A 217 5.29 13.79 -15.61
N LYS A 218 4.96 13.57 -16.90
CA LYS A 218 4.81 14.65 -17.89
C LYS A 218 3.66 15.60 -17.54
N TYR A 219 2.68 15.12 -16.79
CA TYR A 219 1.45 15.84 -16.43
C TYR A 219 1.40 16.22 -14.94
N GLY A 220 2.54 16.12 -14.24
CA GLY A 220 2.63 16.48 -12.82
C GLY A 220 2.10 15.43 -11.84
N PHE A 221 1.88 14.20 -12.29
CA PHE A 221 1.53 13.08 -11.42
C PHE A 221 2.74 12.17 -11.20
N GLU A 222 2.79 11.55 -10.03
CA GLU A 222 3.83 10.57 -9.74
C GLU A 222 3.66 9.31 -10.61
N GLY A 223 4.76 8.73 -11.08
CA GLY A 223 4.76 7.48 -11.85
C GLY A 223 4.52 6.23 -10.99
N SER A 224 3.61 6.31 -10.03
CA SER A 224 3.36 5.31 -8.99
C SER A 224 1.85 5.10 -8.81
N PRO A 225 1.42 4.03 -8.14
CA PRO A 225 -0.01 3.81 -7.92
C PRO A 225 -0.72 5.00 -7.23
N PRO A 226 -0.18 5.62 -6.16
CA PRO A 226 -0.77 6.85 -5.60
C PRO A 226 -0.93 7.98 -6.63
N GLY A 227 0.01 8.13 -7.56
CA GLY A 227 -0.07 9.07 -8.67
C GLY A 227 -1.21 8.76 -9.64
N VAL A 228 -1.46 7.47 -9.93
CA VAL A 228 -2.61 7.03 -10.73
C VAL A 228 -3.93 7.44 -10.06
N TYR A 229 -4.08 7.24 -8.75
CA TYR A 229 -5.31 7.65 -8.03
C TYR A 229 -5.51 9.17 -8.04
N LYS A 230 -4.43 9.94 -7.85
CA LYS A 230 -4.48 11.41 -7.97
C LYS A 230 -4.90 11.85 -9.37
N MET A 231 -4.35 11.21 -10.41
CA MET A 231 -4.73 11.44 -11.81
C MET A 231 -6.22 11.13 -12.03
N MET A 232 -6.72 9.99 -11.55
CA MET A 232 -8.13 9.62 -11.69
C MET A 232 -9.06 10.64 -11.02
N GLY A 233 -8.71 11.14 -9.82
CA GLY A 233 -9.46 12.20 -9.14
C GLY A 233 -9.48 13.50 -9.95
N ALA A 234 -8.31 13.92 -10.47
CA ALA A 234 -8.17 15.12 -11.28
C ALA A 234 -8.95 15.06 -12.62
N MET A 235 -9.17 13.86 -13.16
CA MET A 235 -9.97 13.64 -14.38
C MET A 235 -11.49 13.73 -14.14
N GLY A 236 -11.95 13.74 -12.89
CA GLY A 236 -13.37 13.73 -12.54
C GLY A 236 -14.23 14.76 -13.29
N PRO A 237 -13.85 16.04 -13.39
CA PRO A 237 -14.63 17.05 -14.12
C PRO A 237 -14.84 16.75 -15.61
N PHE A 238 -14.00 15.90 -16.22
CA PHE A 238 -13.98 15.66 -17.67
C PHE A 238 -14.61 14.32 -18.08
N ILE A 239 -15.15 13.53 -17.14
CA ILE A 239 -15.68 12.18 -17.43
C ILE A 239 -16.86 12.17 -18.42
N ASN A 240 -17.53 13.31 -18.63
CA ASN A 240 -18.64 13.45 -19.57
C ASN A 240 -18.22 14.15 -20.87
N ASP A 241 -16.94 14.52 -21.02
CA ASP A 241 -16.44 15.13 -22.25
C ASP A 241 -16.40 14.07 -23.39
N PRO A 242 -16.98 14.34 -24.58
CA PRO A 242 -17.10 13.32 -25.63
C PRO A 242 -15.75 12.78 -26.12
N GLU A 243 -14.73 13.62 -26.16
CA GLU A 243 -13.39 13.24 -26.62
C GLU A 243 -12.67 12.41 -25.55
N PHE A 244 -12.78 12.82 -24.29
CA PHE A 244 -12.28 12.04 -23.15
C PHE A 244 -12.94 10.65 -23.10
N VAL A 245 -14.27 10.57 -23.24
CA VAL A 245 -15.04 9.31 -23.24
C VAL A 245 -14.58 8.39 -24.37
N LYS A 246 -14.37 8.94 -25.57
CA LYS A 246 -13.85 8.18 -26.71
C LYS A 246 -12.48 7.58 -26.42
N LEU A 247 -11.55 8.38 -25.90
CA LEU A 247 -10.19 7.91 -25.56
C LEU A 247 -10.19 6.89 -24.44
N ALA A 248 -10.96 7.11 -23.38
CA ALA A 248 -11.11 6.15 -22.29
C ALA A 248 -11.67 4.81 -22.78
N THR A 249 -12.64 4.85 -23.70
CA THR A 249 -13.20 3.65 -24.35
C THR A 249 -12.15 2.93 -25.20
N ASP A 250 -11.37 3.67 -25.99
CA ASP A 250 -10.29 3.10 -26.80
C ASP A 250 -9.17 2.49 -25.94
N ILE A 251 -8.81 3.14 -24.82
CA ILE A 251 -7.85 2.60 -23.85
C ILE A 251 -8.38 1.28 -23.28
N ASN A 252 -9.59 1.27 -22.74
CA ASN A 252 -10.22 0.08 -22.17
C ASN A 252 -10.22 -1.09 -23.16
N ARG A 253 -10.54 -0.83 -24.44
CA ARG A 253 -10.47 -1.83 -25.50
C ARG A 253 -9.05 -2.36 -25.70
N VAL A 254 -8.06 -1.49 -25.81
CA VAL A 254 -6.65 -1.87 -26.09
C VAL A 254 -6.04 -2.64 -24.92
N ILE A 255 -6.40 -2.31 -23.68
CA ILE A 255 -5.91 -3.03 -22.50
C ILE A 255 -6.76 -4.24 -22.13
N GLY A 256 -7.81 -4.56 -22.90
CA GLY A 256 -8.69 -5.72 -22.67
C GLY A 256 -9.56 -5.61 -21.42
N LEU A 257 -9.91 -4.40 -21.00
CA LEU A 257 -10.86 -4.17 -19.91
C LEU A 257 -12.24 -3.90 -20.48
N GLU A 258 -13.18 -4.81 -20.26
CA GLU A 258 -14.61 -4.55 -20.43
C GLU A 258 -15.13 -3.83 -19.17
N SER A 259 -14.69 -2.60 -18.96
CA SER A 259 -15.25 -1.77 -17.90
C SER A 259 -16.42 -0.96 -18.46
N PRO A 260 -17.65 -1.11 -17.93
CA PRO A 260 -18.74 -0.23 -18.29
C PRO A 260 -18.38 1.23 -17.94
N GLN A 261 -18.86 2.20 -18.71
CA GLN A 261 -18.58 3.63 -18.46
C GLN A 261 -18.98 4.06 -17.04
N GLU A 262 -19.98 3.39 -16.47
CA GLU A 262 -20.43 3.61 -15.10
C GLU A 262 -19.36 3.34 -14.05
N THR A 263 -18.36 2.49 -14.30
CA THR A 263 -17.30 2.21 -13.32
C THR A 263 -16.43 3.43 -13.09
N TRP A 264 -16.14 4.23 -14.12
CA TRP A 264 -15.40 5.48 -13.96
C TRP A 264 -16.23 6.56 -13.27
N ALA A 265 -17.52 6.65 -13.60
CA ALA A 265 -18.42 7.56 -12.92
C ALA A 265 -18.62 7.14 -11.46
N ALA A 266 -18.69 5.85 -11.16
CA ALA A 266 -18.80 5.29 -9.81
C ALA A 266 -17.49 5.46 -9.04
N LEU A 267 -16.33 5.20 -9.64
CA LEU A 267 -15.02 5.48 -9.04
C LEU A 267 -14.89 6.99 -8.78
N SER A 268 -15.17 7.84 -9.76
CA SER A 268 -15.14 9.30 -9.60
C SER A 268 -16.21 9.80 -8.62
N LYS A 269 -17.37 9.16 -8.53
CA LYS A 269 -18.41 9.48 -7.54
C LYS A 269 -18.06 8.93 -6.16
N SER A 270 -17.41 7.78 -6.06
CA SER A 270 -16.87 7.24 -4.80
C SER A 270 -15.73 8.10 -4.34
N CYS A 271 -14.97 8.72 -5.26
CA CYS A 271 -14.17 9.88 -4.91
C CYS A 271 -15.12 10.95 -4.35
N ARG A 272 -16.09 11.48 -5.12
CA ARG A 272 -16.87 12.70 -4.76
C ARG A 272 -17.81 12.57 -3.55
N LYS A 273 -18.38 11.40 -3.25
CA LYS A 273 -19.43 11.18 -2.24
C LYS A 273 -18.81 10.79 -0.90
N VAL A 274 -18.25 11.77 -0.21
CA VAL A 274 -18.25 11.84 1.25
C VAL A 274 -18.46 13.33 1.57
N GLU A 275 -19.71 13.76 1.44
CA GLU A 275 -20.26 15.01 1.99
C GLU A 275 -21.13 14.65 3.19
#